data_AF-A0A960NQT0-F1
#
_entry.id   AF-A0A960NQT0-F1
#
_cell.length_a   1.000
_cell.length_b   1.000
_cell.length_c   1.000
_cell.angle_alpha   90.00
_cell.angle_beta   90.00
_cell.angle_gamma   90.00
#
_symmetry.space_group_name_H-M   'P 1'
#
loop_
_entity.id
_entity.type
_entity.pdbx_description
1 polymer ?
#
loop_
_entity_poly.entity_id
_entity_poly.type
_entity_poly.pdbx_seq_one_letter_code
_entity_poly.pdbx_strand_id
1 'polypeptide(L)'
;MSDNSGAGVRPAFAMKPTPLNLVLAALTLIGGLILTGIGVTQAYEHNQDEARFQFDRLAERLSAAVQRRMNQPVYGLKGARGIYAASQSVERLEFRAYVDSRDLPIEFPGAIGFGFIQRVMREDLEAFTARERADDAPDFTIKTSGEAPDLYVIKFIDPLSDNRQAWGFDVGSESTRRTAVEAAVRSGQPTLTGRITLVQDQTNGAGFLYLVPVYRNGLHPTTPEEREQHSTASFTRR
;
A
#
# COMPACT_ATOMS: atom_id res chain seq x y z
N MET A 1 95.18 -53.43 -4.42
CA MET A 1 95.58 -52.29 -3.57
C MET A 1 94.63 -51.15 -3.89
N SER A 2 93.61 -50.94 -3.05
CA SER A 2 93.56 -49.87 -2.01
C SER A 2 93.16 -48.55 -2.66
N ASP A 3 92.18 -47.75 -2.23
CA ASP A 3 91.59 -47.50 -0.91
C ASP A 3 90.35 -46.59 -1.19
N ASN A 4 89.12 -46.97 -0.86
CA ASN A 4 88.36 -46.62 0.35
C ASN A 4 88.03 -45.13 0.56
N SER A 5 86.78 -44.91 0.97
CA SER A 5 86.23 -43.82 1.81
C SER A 5 86.22 -42.39 1.22
N GLY A 6 85.15 -41.61 1.27
CA GLY A 6 84.01 -41.64 2.18
C GLY A 6 83.82 -40.22 2.75
N ALA A 7 82.67 -39.62 2.40
CA ALA A 7 81.95 -38.57 3.12
C ALA A 7 82.62 -37.20 3.42
N GLY A 8 81.89 -36.15 3.07
CA GLY A 8 82.16 -34.80 3.55
C GLY A 8 81.07 -33.82 3.14
N VAL A 9 79.81 -34.07 3.53
CA VAL A 9 78.76 -33.05 3.50
C VAL A 9 79.27 -31.87 4.32
N ARG A 10 79.59 -30.75 3.66
CA ARG A 10 80.05 -29.54 4.33
C ARG A 10 78.96 -29.07 5.29
N PRO A 11 79.26 -28.80 6.58
CA PRO A 11 78.29 -28.19 7.45
C PRO A 11 78.00 -26.78 6.91
N ALA A 12 76.75 -26.52 6.54
CA ALA A 12 76.30 -25.16 6.29
C ALA A 12 76.54 -24.36 7.58
N PHE A 13 77.47 -23.40 7.54
CA PHE A 13 77.65 -22.42 8.61
C PHE A 13 76.37 -21.59 8.70
N ALA A 14 75.45 -22.02 9.56
CA ALA A 14 74.33 -21.18 9.99
C ALA A 14 74.93 -20.02 10.81
N MET A 15 75.24 -18.91 10.14
CA MET A 15 75.59 -17.66 10.82
C MET A 15 74.44 -17.27 11.74
N LYS A 16 74.68 -17.28 13.05
CA LYS A 16 73.70 -16.80 14.03
C LYS A 16 73.42 -15.31 13.73
N PRO A 17 72.15 -14.90 13.63
CA PRO A 17 71.82 -13.52 13.33
C PRO A 17 72.40 -12.59 14.41
N THR A 18 73.05 -11.51 13.98
CA THR A 18 73.49 -10.46 14.90
C THR A 18 72.27 -9.78 15.52
N PRO A 19 72.37 -9.24 16.75
CA PRO A 19 71.23 -8.63 17.45
C PRO A 19 70.60 -7.48 16.65
N LEU A 20 71.38 -6.75 15.85
CA LEU A 20 70.88 -5.68 14.97
C LEU A 20 69.94 -6.19 13.86
N ASN A 21 70.24 -7.34 13.25
CA ASN A 21 69.41 -7.92 12.19
C ASN A 21 68.05 -8.39 12.72
N LEU A 22 68.02 -8.91 13.96
CA LEU A 22 66.77 -9.29 14.62
C LEU A 22 65.90 -8.06 14.92
N VAL A 23 66.50 -6.95 15.34
CA VAL A 23 65.79 -5.69 15.60
C VAL A 23 65.18 -5.14 14.30
N LEU A 24 65.94 -5.10 13.20
CA LEU A 24 65.45 -4.63 11.90
C LEU A 24 64.33 -5.51 11.34
N ALA A 25 64.46 -6.84 11.48
CA ALA A 25 63.41 -7.77 11.09
C ALA A 25 62.13 -7.57 11.91
N ALA A 26 62.26 -7.39 13.23
CA ALA A 26 61.13 -7.11 14.13
C ALA A 26 60.44 -5.79 13.78
N LEU A 27 61.21 -4.72 13.52
CA LEU A 27 60.66 -3.42 13.11
C LEU A 27 59.91 -3.51 11.77
N THR A 28 60.46 -4.25 10.80
CA THR A 28 59.80 -4.46 9.49
C THR A 28 58.50 -5.23 9.65
N LEU A 29 58.49 -6.28 10.47
CA LEU A 29 57.30 -7.05 10.78
C LEU A 29 56.24 -6.18 11.47
N ILE A 30 56.63 -5.41 12.50
CA ILE A 30 55.74 -4.51 13.23
C ILE A 30 55.15 -3.46 12.28
N GLY A 31 55.97 -2.84 11.44
CA GLY A 31 55.52 -1.88 10.43
C GLY A 31 54.51 -2.49 9.45
N GLY A 32 54.79 -3.69 8.94
CA GLY A 32 53.87 -4.42 8.07
C GLY A 32 52.55 -4.79 8.75
N LEU A 33 52.59 -5.21 10.00
CA LEU A 33 51.39 -5.52 10.80
C LEU A 33 50.55 -4.25 11.08
N ILE A 34 51.19 -3.12 11.37
CA ILE A 34 50.49 -1.84 11.57
C ILE A 34 49.80 -1.40 10.28
N LEU A 35 50.51 -1.42 9.15
CA LEU A 35 49.94 -1.06 7.84
C LEU A 35 48.79 -1.99 7.45
N THR A 36 48.94 -3.29 7.71
CA THR A 36 47.87 -4.28 7.48
C THR A 36 46.67 -4.00 8.38
N GLY A 37 46.89 -3.72 9.67
CA GLY A 37 45.83 -3.38 10.61
C GLY A 37 45.04 -2.15 10.16
N ILE A 38 45.73 -1.08 9.76
CA ILE A 38 45.12 0.16 9.23
C ILE A 38 44.33 -0.14 7.95
N GLY A 39 44.91 -0.91 7.02
CA GLY A 39 44.24 -1.28 5.78
C GLY A 39 42.97 -2.11 6.01
N VAL A 40 43.01 -3.04 6.96
CA VAL A 40 41.85 -3.86 7.33
C VAL A 40 40.77 -3.02 7.99
N THR A 41 41.10 -2.11 8.91
CA THR A 41 40.09 -1.25 9.54
C THR A 41 39.45 -0.31 8.54
N GLN A 42 40.24 0.31 7.65
CA GLN A 42 39.70 1.18 6.60
C GLN A 42 38.82 0.40 5.61
N ALA A 43 39.28 -0.77 5.17
CA ALA A 43 38.47 -1.62 4.28
C ALA A 43 37.18 -2.08 4.95
N TYR A 44 37.24 -2.40 6.25
CA TYR A 44 36.07 -2.78 7.03
C TYR A 44 35.08 -1.62 7.18
N GLU A 45 35.55 -0.42 7.52
CA GLU A 45 34.73 0.79 7.59
C GLU A 45 34.09 1.12 6.24
N HIS A 46 34.89 1.11 5.15
CA HIS A 46 34.37 1.37 3.80
C HIS A 46 33.31 0.36 3.37
N ASN A 47 33.53 -0.93 3.65
CA ASN A 47 32.55 -1.98 3.37
C ASN A 47 31.26 -1.79 4.18
N GLN A 48 31.35 -1.36 5.44
CA GLN A 48 30.17 -1.06 6.25
C GLN A 48 29.40 0.15 5.74
N ASP A 49 30.10 1.22 5.36
CA ASP A 49 29.49 2.44 4.85
C ASP A 49 28.79 2.19 3.51
N GLU A 50 29.42 1.44 2.61
CA GLU A 50 28.79 1.04 1.33
C GLU A 50 27.57 0.14 1.58
N ALA A 51 27.66 -0.82 2.51
CA ALA A 51 26.53 -1.68 2.86
C ALA A 51 25.35 -0.86 3.44
N ARG A 52 25.62 0.11 4.31
CA ARG A 52 24.60 1.04 4.85
C ARG A 52 23.99 1.88 3.74
N PHE A 53 24.81 2.47 2.88
CA PHE A 53 24.32 3.29 1.76
C PHE A 53 23.46 2.48 0.78
N GLN A 54 23.81 1.22 0.51
CA GLN A 54 22.97 0.32 -0.28
C GLN A 54 21.66 -0.02 0.42
N PHE A 55 21.71 -0.33 1.71
CA PHE A 55 20.52 -0.61 2.52
C PHE A 55 19.56 0.58 2.54
N ASP A 56 20.05 1.79 2.82
CA ASP A 56 19.24 3.01 2.88
C ASP A 56 18.60 3.30 1.53
N ARG A 57 19.36 3.21 0.43
CA ARG A 57 18.79 3.36 -0.93
C ARG A 57 17.71 2.33 -1.24
N LEU A 58 17.89 1.08 -0.81
CA LEU A 58 16.88 0.04 -1.00
C LEU A 58 15.63 0.33 -0.16
N ALA A 59 15.80 0.71 1.11
CA ALA A 59 14.71 1.06 2.01
C ALA A 59 13.90 2.24 1.46
N GLU A 60 14.55 3.29 0.98
CA GLU A 60 13.90 4.44 0.33
C GLU A 60 13.14 4.03 -0.94
N ARG A 61 13.77 3.24 -1.81
CA ARG A 61 13.13 2.75 -3.05
C ARG A 61 11.89 1.90 -2.76
N LEU A 62 11.98 1.00 -1.78
CA LEU A 62 10.86 0.16 -1.36
C LEU A 62 9.75 1.00 -0.75
N SER A 63 10.07 1.91 0.16
CA SER A 63 9.10 2.84 0.76
C SER A 63 8.36 3.64 -0.32
N ALA A 64 9.10 4.23 -1.25
CA ALA A 64 8.52 4.99 -2.35
C ALA A 64 7.67 4.11 -3.29
N ALA A 65 8.08 2.86 -3.54
CA ALA A 65 7.30 1.92 -4.33
C ALA A 65 5.98 1.53 -3.64
N VAL A 66 6.00 1.29 -2.33
CA VAL A 66 4.80 1.01 -1.53
C VAL A 66 3.87 2.22 -1.53
N GLN A 67 4.39 3.43 -1.28
CA GLN A 67 3.58 4.65 -1.31
C GLN A 67 2.91 4.89 -2.68
N ARG A 68 3.66 4.71 -3.77
CA ARG A 68 3.10 4.82 -5.13
C ARG A 68 1.98 3.80 -5.34
N ARG A 69 2.22 2.54 -4.98
CA ARG A 69 1.23 1.46 -5.13
C ARG A 69 -0.03 1.72 -4.32
N MET A 70 0.10 2.22 -3.08
CA MET A 70 -1.04 2.57 -2.24
C MET A 70 -1.85 3.74 -2.81
N ASN A 71 -1.20 4.71 -3.47
CA ASN A 71 -1.88 5.88 -4.03
C ASN A 71 -2.44 5.65 -5.44
N GLN A 72 -2.01 4.60 -6.15
CA GLN A 72 -2.45 4.30 -7.51
C GLN A 72 -3.99 4.20 -7.65
N PRO A 73 -4.73 3.47 -6.78
CA PRO A 73 -6.19 3.34 -6.89
C PRO A 73 -6.93 4.67 -6.75
N VAL A 74 -6.34 5.65 -6.06
CA VAL A 74 -6.94 6.98 -5.88
C VAL A 74 -7.17 7.67 -7.21
N TYR A 75 -6.30 7.48 -8.20
CA TYR A 75 -6.50 8.07 -9.52
C TYR A 75 -7.74 7.50 -10.21
N GLY A 76 -7.96 6.19 -10.12
CA GLY A 76 -9.18 5.54 -10.60
C GLY A 76 -10.43 5.99 -9.83
N LEU A 77 -10.35 6.12 -8.51
CA LEU A 77 -11.47 6.61 -7.71
C LEU A 77 -11.80 8.09 -7.99
N LYS A 78 -10.79 8.93 -8.25
CA LYS A 78 -10.97 10.31 -8.69
C LYS A 78 -11.60 10.40 -10.09
N GLY A 79 -11.27 9.46 -10.99
CA GLY A 79 -11.95 9.30 -12.27
C GLY A 79 -13.44 8.96 -12.11
N ALA A 80 -13.76 8.00 -11.23
CA ALA A 80 -15.15 7.63 -10.91
C ALA A 80 -15.93 8.83 -10.34
N ARG A 81 -15.30 9.58 -9.42
CA ARG A 81 -15.87 10.83 -8.89
C ARG A 81 -16.15 11.85 -10.00
N GLY A 82 -15.31 11.90 -11.04
CA GLY A 82 -15.48 12.79 -12.19
C GLY A 82 -16.80 12.56 -12.93
N ILE A 83 -17.24 11.30 -13.07
CA ILE A 83 -18.50 10.96 -13.73
C ILE A 83 -19.69 11.53 -12.95
N TYR A 84 -19.68 11.38 -11.63
CA TYR A 84 -20.70 11.98 -10.76
C TYR A 84 -20.64 13.51 -10.71
N ALA A 85 -19.45 14.10 -10.86
CA ALA A 85 -19.32 15.55 -10.93
C ALA A 85 -19.89 16.13 -12.23
N ALA A 86 -19.80 15.37 -13.33
CA ALA A 86 -20.20 15.79 -14.67
C ALA A 86 -21.65 15.42 -15.05
N SER A 87 -22.30 14.57 -14.27
CA SER A 87 -23.62 14.00 -14.60
C SER A 87 -24.68 14.37 -13.56
N GLN A 88 -25.93 14.55 -13.99
CA GLN A 88 -27.05 14.79 -13.07
C GLN A 88 -27.38 13.55 -12.23
N SER A 89 -27.24 12.38 -12.83
CA SER A 89 -27.35 11.06 -12.22
C SER A 89 -26.33 10.14 -12.89
N VAL A 90 -26.01 9.05 -12.20
CA VAL A 90 -25.22 7.94 -12.76
C VAL A 90 -26.02 6.67 -12.55
N GLU A 91 -26.38 6.03 -13.66
CA GLU A 91 -27.07 4.74 -13.71
C GLU A 91 -26.08 3.59 -13.54
N ARG A 92 -26.59 2.41 -13.19
CA ARG A 92 -25.76 1.22 -12.94
C ARG A 92 -24.89 0.84 -14.13
N LEU A 93 -25.48 0.84 -15.33
CA LEU A 93 -24.76 0.49 -16.55
C LEU A 93 -23.68 1.50 -16.91
N GLU A 94 -23.87 2.79 -16.60
CA GLU A 94 -22.86 3.83 -16.80
C GLU A 94 -21.68 3.66 -15.84
N PHE A 95 -21.95 3.35 -14.57
CA PHE A 95 -20.88 3.05 -13.61
C PHE A 95 -20.09 1.80 -14.02
N ARG A 96 -20.79 0.73 -14.45
CA ARG A 96 -20.13 -0.48 -14.96
C ARG A 96 -19.28 -0.18 -16.18
N ALA A 97 -19.82 0.57 -17.16
CA ALA A 97 -19.08 0.96 -18.36
C ALA A 97 -17.80 1.73 -18.03
N TYR A 98 -17.83 2.59 -17.00
CA TYR A 98 -16.61 3.22 -16.50
C TYR A 98 -15.61 2.20 -15.98
N VAL A 99 -16.03 1.30 -15.08
CA VAL A 99 -15.12 0.29 -14.51
C VAL A 99 -14.55 -0.62 -15.61
N ASP A 100 -15.37 -1.05 -16.55
CA ASP A 100 -14.98 -1.90 -17.69
C ASP A 100 -14.05 -1.19 -18.68
N SER A 101 -14.09 0.14 -18.74
CA SER A 101 -13.13 0.94 -19.53
C SER A 101 -11.72 0.97 -18.92
N ARG A 102 -11.55 0.43 -17.71
CA ARG A 102 -10.28 0.38 -16.97
C ARG A 102 -9.78 -1.05 -16.88
N ASP A 103 -8.48 -1.24 -16.98
CA ASP A 103 -7.86 -2.55 -16.75
C ASP A 103 -7.48 -2.66 -15.28
N LEU A 104 -8.43 -3.02 -14.40
CA LEU A 104 -8.18 -3.02 -12.95
C LEU A 104 -6.97 -3.87 -12.52
N PRO A 105 -6.78 -5.11 -13.03
CA PRO A 105 -5.63 -5.93 -12.66
C PRO A 105 -4.27 -5.29 -13.00
N ILE A 106 -4.19 -4.55 -14.10
CA ILE A 106 -2.95 -3.90 -14.56
C ILE A 106 -2.79 -2.51 -13.94
N GLU A 107 -3.83 -1.68 -13.97
CA GLU A 107 -3.78 -0.29 -13.56
C GLU A 107 -3.82 -0.12 -12.04
N PHE A 108 -4.49 -1.03 -11.33
CA PHE A 108 -4.69 -0.97 -9.87
C PHE A 108 -4.39 -2.30 -9.18
N PRO A 109 -3.13 -2.78 -9.19
CA PRO A 109 -2.79 -4.13 -8.75
C PRO A 109 -3.08 -4.36 -7.25
N GLY A 110 -4.05 -5.22 -6.96
CA GLY A 110 -4.53 -5.53 -5.61
C GLY A 110 -5.88 -4.91 -5.26
N ALA A 111 -6.43 -4.04 -6.12
CA ALA A 111 -7.83 -3.65 -6.04
C ALA A 111 -8.71 -4.80 -6.54
N ILE A 112 -9.74 -5.14 -5.78
CA ILE A 112 -10.68 -6.23 -6.10
C ILE A 112 -11.94 -5.74 -6.82
N GLY A 113 -12.05 -4.43 -7.05
CA GLY A 113 -13.20 -3.79 -7.67
C GLY A 113 -13.34 -2.34 -7.23
N PHE A 114 -14.15 -1.59 -7.96
CA PHE A 114 -14.60 -0.25 -7.58
C PHE A 114 -16.08 -0.28 -7.26
N GLY A 115 -16.49 0.59 -6.34
CA GLY A 115 -17.88 0.70 -5.94
C GLY A 115 -18.27 2.12 -5.58
N PHE A 116 -19.56 2.35 -5.49
CA PHE A 116 -20.16 3.60 -5.07
C PHE A 116 -20.99 3.38 -3.82
N ILE A 117 -20.68 4.14 -2.76
CA ILE A 117 -21.38 4.12 -1.50
C ILE A 117 -22.28 5.35 -1.45
N GLN A 118 -23.58 5.13 -1.28
CA GLN A 118 -24.56 6.19 -1.13
C GLN A 118 -25.03 6.29 0.32
N ARG A 119 -25.10 7.52 0.84
CA ARG A 119 -25.77 7.78 2.12
C ARG A 119 -27.28 7.75 1.91
N VAL A 120 -27.99 6.94 2.70
CA VAL A 120 -29.44 6.75 2.60
C VAL A 120 -30.05 6.85 4.00
N MET A 121 -31.08 7.68 4.16
CA MET A 121 -31.82 7.73 5.43
C MET A 121 -32.68 6.48 5.58
N ARG A 122 -32.85 6.02 6.81
CA ARG A 122 -33.62 4.80 7.11
C ARG A 122 -35.07 4.89 6.63
N GLU A 123 -35.65 6.09 6.67
CA GLU A 123 -37.00 6.38 6.16
C GLU A 123 -37.11 6.25 4.63
N ASP A 124 -36.01 6.37 3.89
CA ASP A 124 -35.98 6.32 2.43
C ASP A 124 -35.61 4.95 1.85
N LEU A 125 -35.38 3.93 2.70
CA LEU A 125 -34.82 2.64 2.26
C LEU A 125 -35.71 1.91 1.24
N GLU A 126 -37.03 1.95 1.42
CA GLU A 126 -37.97 1.30 0.51
C GLU A 126 -37.93 1.98 -0.87
N ALA A 127 -38.03 3.32 -0.89
CA ALA A 127 -37.96 4.10 -2.12
C ALA A 127 -36.60 3.95 -2.82
N PHE A 128 -35.50 3.92 -2.06
CA PHE A 128 -34.17 3.66 -2.59
C PHE A 128 -34.06 2.26 -3.20
N THR A 129 -34.51 1.23 -2.49
CA THR A 129 -34.49 -0.16 -3.01
C THR A 129 -35.33 -0.31 -4.28
N ALA A 130 -36.51 0.32 -4.34
CA ALA A 130 -37.35 0.30 -5.52
C ALA A 130 -36.68 0.97 -6.73
N ARG A 131 -36.00 2.12 -6.53
CA ARG A 131 -35.22 2.78 -7.59
C ARG A 131 -34.07 1.92 -8.08
N GLU A 132 -33.30 1.30 -7.18
CA GLU A 132 -32.20 0.42 -7.58
C GLU A 132 -32.70 -0.80 -8.36
N ARG A 133 -33.84 -1.38 -7.97
CA ARG A 133 -34.44 -2.51 -8.70
C ARG A 133 -34.90 -2.13 -10.10
N ALA A 134 -35.33 -0.90 -10.31
CA ALA A 134 -35.65 -0.36 -11.63
C ALA A 134 -34.41 -0.05 -12.47
N ASP A 135 -33.25 0.19 -11.84
CA ASP A 135 -31.94 0.45 -12.47
C ASP A 135 -31.11 -0.85 -12.61
N ASP A 136 -31.59 -1.76 -13.45
CA ASP A 136 -30.93 -3.02 -13.86
C ASP A 136 -30.46 -3.91 -12.68
N ALA A 137 -31.22 -3.93 -11.59
CA ALA A 137 -30.85 -4.64 -10.37
C ALA A 137 -32.04 -5.26 -9.61
N PRO A 138 -32.83 -6.16 -10.26
CA PRO A 138 -34.06 -6.72 -9.69
C PRO A 138 -33.84 -7.42 -8.33
N ASP A 139 -32.66 -7.98 -8.10
CA ASP A 139 -32.30 -8.74 -6.91
C ASP A 139 -31.75 -7.86 -5.76
N PHE A 140 -31.69 -6.54 -5.95
CA PHE A 140 -31.07 -5.65 -4.97
C PHE A 140 -31.78 -5.71 -3.62
N THR A 141 -30.96 -5.84 -2.57
CA THR A 141 -31.40 -5.90 -1.18
C THR A 141 -30.40 -5.19 -0.30
N ILE A 142 -30.90 -4.39 0.64
CA ILE A 142 -30.06 -3.71 1.63
C ILE A 142 -29.77 -4.67 2.78
N LYS A 143 -28.50 -4.78 3.16
CA LYS A 143 -28.02 -5.64 4.24
C LYS A 143 -27.42 -4.73 5.32
N THR A 144 -28.14 -4.55 6.41
CA THR A 144 -27.68 -3.75 7.56
C THR A 144 -27.89 -4.52 8.86
N SER A 145 -26.94 -4.36 9.79
CA SER A 145 -27.04 -4.84 11.17
C SER A 145 -27.10 -3.69 12.18
N GLY A 146 -27.08 -2.44 11.72
CA GLY A 146 -27.02 -1.25 12.55
C GLY A 146 -28.38 -0.56 12.69
N GLU A 147 -28.50 0.29 13.71
CA GLU A 147 -29.72 1.06 14.02
C GLU A 147 -29.60 2.55 13.72
N ALA A 148 -28.47 2.99 13.15
CA ALA A 148 -28.24 4.39 12.81
C ALA A 148 -29.36 4.94 11.90
N PRO A 149 -29.74 6.23 12.06
CA PRO A 149 -30.78 6.85 11.23
C PRO A 149 -30.38 6.96 9.76
N ASP A 150 -29.07 6.97 9.48
CA ASP A 150 -28.50 6.95 8.15
C ASP A 150 -27.60 5.72 7.93
N LEU A 151 -27.62 5.23 6.70
CA LEU A 151 -26.85 4.08 6.24
C LEU A 151 -25.88 4.52 5.14
N TYR A 152 -24.77 3.81 5.00
CA TYR A 152 -23.81 3.99 3.92
C TYR A 152 -23.83 2.75 3.03
N VAL A 153 -24.77 2.71 2.09
CA VAL A 153 -25.09 1.50 1.30
C VAL A 153 -24.21 1.40 0.06
N ILE A 154 -23.60 0.24 -0.18
CA ILE A 154 -22.92 -0.08 -1.45
C ILE A 154 -23.97 -0.20 -2.57
N LYS A 155 -24.18 0.90 -3.30
CA LYS A 155 -25.14 1.04 -4.41
C LYS A 155 -24.64 0.28 -5.65
N PHE A 156 -23.40 0.57 -6.04
CA PHE A 156 -22.70 -0.02 -7.18
C PHE A 156 -21.43 -0.72 -6.72
N ILE A 157 -21.09 -1.83 -7.34
CA ILE A 157 -19.82 -2.53 -7.15
C ILE A 157 -19.53 -3.41 -8.36
N ASP A 158 -18.39 -3.20 -8.99
CA ASP A 158 -17.96 -3.94 -10.17
C ASP A 158 -16.47 -4.34 -10.05
N PRO A 159 -16.09 -5.56 -10.47
CA PRO A 159 -16.95 -6.59 -11.05
C PRO A 159 -17.92 -7.20 -10.03
N LEU A 160 -19.21 -7.33 -10.41
CA LEU A 160 -20.24 -7.81 -9.48
C LEU A 160 -20.09 -9.30 -9.14
N SER A 161 -19.55 -10.14 -10.03
CA SER A 161 -19.38 -11.58 -9.80
C SER A 161 -18.63 -11.86 -8.50
N ASP A 162 -17.53 -11.15 -8.31
CA ASP A 162 -16.58 -11.38 -7.22
C ASP A 162 -16.99 -10.64 -5.95
N ASN A 163 -17.86 -9.62 -6.10
CA ASN A 163 -18.23 -8.70 -5.04
C ASN A 163 -19.72 -8.76 -4.65
N ARG A 164 -20.48 -9.73 -5.16
CA ARG A 164 -21.94 -9.85 -4.95
C ARG A 164 -22.35 -9.86 -3.47
N GLN A 165 -21.51 -10.40 -2.59
CA GLN A 165 -21.80 -10.43 -1.15
C GLN A 165 -21.81 -9.03 -0.54
N ALA A 166 -20.91 -8.14 -0.98
CA ALA A 166 -20.81 -6.76 -0.54
C ALA A 166 -21.88 -5.84 -1.15
N TRP A 167 -22.48 -6.21 -2.27
CA TRP A 167 -23.54 -5.43 -2.89
C TRP A 167 -24.74 -5.25 -1.95
N GLY A 168 -25.19 -4.00 -1.77
CA GLY A 168 -26.27 -3.63 -0.84
C GLY A 168 -25.86 -3.61 0.64
N PHE A 169 -24.60 -3.90 0.97
CA PHE A 169 -24.12 -3.86 2.34
C PHE A 169 -24.06 -2.42 2.88
N ASP A 170 -24.54 -2.24 4.11
CA ASP A 170 -24.41 -1.00 4.87
C ASP A 170 -23.03 -0.91 5.53
N VAL A 171 -22.12 -0.21 4.87
CA VAL A 171 -20.75 0.10 5.34
C VAL A 171 -20.79 0.82 6.69
N GLY A 172 -21.87 1.54 6.99
CA GLY A 172 -22.06 2.27 8.23
C GLY A 172 -22.42 1.41 9.43
N SER A 173 -22.77 0.13 9.24
CA SER A 173 -23.16 -0.76 10.35
C SER A 173 -21.96 -1.27 11.16
N GLU A 174 -20.73 -1.08 10.66
CA GLU A 174 -19.48 -1.42 11.35
C GLU A 174 -18.68 -0.13 11.63
N SER A 175 -18.16 0.00 12.86
CA SER A 175 -17.60 1.26 13.35
C SER A 175 -16.35 1.70 12.61
N THR A 176 -15.41 0.80 12.31
CA THR A 176 -14.15 1.10 11.61
C THR A 176 -14.43 1.69 10.23
N ARG A 177 -15.36 1.07 9.51
CA ARG A 177 -15.81 1.51 8.18
C ARG A 177 -16.55 2.84 8.27
N ARG A 178 -17.50 2.98 9.19
CA ARG A 178 -18.26 4.22 9.38
C ARG A 178 -17.35 5.41 9.68
N THR A 179 -16.41 5.26 10.62
CA THR A 179 -15.45 6.31 10.97
C THR A 179 -14.62 6.75 9.76
N ALA A 180 -14.19 5.81 8.91
CA ALA A 180 -13.44 6.13 7.70
C ALA A 180 -14.29 6.87 6.66
N VAL A 181 -15.56 6.48 6.47
CA VAL A 181 -16.49 7.19 5.56
C VAL A 181 -16.72 8.62 6.05
N GLU A 182 -17.02 8.81 7.33
CA GLU A 182 -17.24 10.13 7.92
C GLU A 182 -15.97 10.99 7.87
N ALA A 183 -14.79 10.41 8.11
CA ALA A 183 -13.51 11.10 7.98
C ALA A 183 -13.23 11.53 6.52
N ALA A 184 -13.50 10.67 5.54
CA ALA A 184 -13.37 11.01 4.13
C ALA A 184 -14.28 12.19 3.76
N VAL A 185 -15.56 12.12 4.17
CA VAL A 185 -16.54 13.17 3.90
C VAL A 185 -16.12 14.49 4.54
N ARG A 186 -15.77 14.50 5.84
CA ARG A 186 -15.44 15.71 6.59
C ARG A 186 -14.16 16.39 6.09
N SER A 187 -13.14 15.59 5.78
CA SER A 187 -11.84 16.10 5.32
C SER A 187 -11.84 16.50 3.85
N GLY A 188 -12.70 15.91 3.02
CA GLY A 188 -12.62 16.05 1.56
C GLY A 188 -11.44 15.30 0.93
N GLN A 189 -10.70 14.51 1.71
CA GLN A 189 -9.49 13.82 1.28
C GLN A 189 -9.71 12.31 1.08
N PRO A 190 -8.96 11.67 0.16
CA PRO A 190 -8.90 10.23 0.08
C PRO A 190 -8.51 9.63 1.44
N THR A 191 -9.28 8.66 1.93
CA THR A 191 -9.09 8.06 3.26
C THR A 191 -9.09 6.55 3.17
N LEU A 192 -8.13 5.89 3.82
CA LEU A 192 -8.09 4.44 3.94
C LEU A 192 -8.71 4.02 5.28
N THR A 193 -9.47 2.92 5.30
CA THR A 193 -9.90 2.31 6.55
C THR A 193 -8.71 1.75 7.33
N GLY A 194 -8.92 1.44 8.61
CA GLY A 194 -8.10 0.42 9.28
C GLY A 194 -8.28 -0.96 8.63
N ARG A 195 -7.56 -1.97 9.14
CA ARG A 195 -7.73 -3.36 8.70
C ARG A 195 -9.16 -3.81 8.97
N ILE A 196 -9.84 -4.28 7.93
CA ILE A 196 -11.19 -4.87 8.01
C ILE A 196 -11.18 -6.27 7.43
N THR A 197 -12.15 -7.09 7.83
CA THR A 197 -12.52 -8.29 7.06
C THR A 197 -13.46 -7.85 5.95
N LEU A 198 -13.18 -8.21 4.71
CA LEU A 198 -14.04 -7.89 3.58
C LEU A 198 -15.26 -8.82 3.57
N VAL A 199 -16.44 -8.27 3.26
CA VAL A 199 -17.71 -9.04 3.28
C VAL A 199 -17.68 -10.16 2.24
N GLN A 200 -16.97 -9.93 1.13
CA GLN A 200 -16.82 -10.84 0.00
C GLN A 200 -15.67 -11.85 0.15
N ASP A 201 -14.77 -11.67 1.12
CA ASP A 201 -13.62 -12.54 1.29
C ASP A 201 -13.95 -13.70 2.22
N GLN A 202 -14.03 -14.90 1.64
CA GLN A 202 -14.33 -16.14 2.35
C GLN A 202 -13.13 -16.66 3.16
N THR A 203 -11.93 -16.09 2.95
CA THR A 203 -10.69 -16.51 3.61
C THR A 203 -10.32 -15.68 4.85
N ASN A 204 -11.18 -14.73 5.26
CA ASN A 204 -10.94 -13.80 6.37
C ASN A 204 -9.63 -13.00 6.23
N GLY A 205 -9.22 -12.70 5.00
CA GLY A 205 -8.05 -11.90 4.70
C GLY A 205 -8.17 -10.47 5.21
N ALA A 206 -7.01 -9.87 5.48
CA ALA A 206 -6.91 -8.45 5.81
C ALA A 206 -7.22 -7.61 4.56
N GLY A 207 -8.30 -6.84 4.59
CA GLY A 207 -8.63 -5.88 3.54
C GLY A 207 -8.78 -4.46 4.06
N PHE A 208 -8.93 -3.52 3.12
CA PHE A 208 -9.10 -2.10 3.39
C PHE A 208 -10.05 -1.51 2.35
N LEU A 209 -10.77 -0.44 2.71
CA LEU A 209 -11.46 0.40 1.73
C LEU A 209 -10.67 1.69 1.54
N TYR A 210 -10.43 2.06 0.29
CA TYR A 210 -9.94 3.39 -0.07
C TYR A 210 -11.13 4.23 -0.51
N LEU A 211 -11.45 5.26 0.26
CA LEU A 211 -12.65 6.07 0.12
C LEU A 211 -12.28 7.43 -0.45
N VAL A 212 -12.97 7.85 -1.51
CA VAL A 212 -12.88 9.22 -2.06
C VAL A 212 -14.26 9.86 -1.98
N PRO A 213 -14.41 11.00 -1.29
CA PRO A 213 -15.71 11.63 -1.13
C PRO A 213 -16.21 12.23 -2.44
N VAL A 214 -17.51 12.08 -2.69
CA VAL A 214 -18.22 12.62 -3.85
C VAL A 214 -19.30 13.59 -3.37
N TYR A 215 -19.20 14.84 -3.82
CA TYR A 215 -20.17 15.91 -3.57
C TYR A 215 -20.96 16.16 -4.85
N ARG A 216 -22.26 16.44 -4.72
CA ARG A 216 -23.14 16.61 -5.88
C ARG A 216 -22.67 17.72 -6.81
N ASN A 217 -22.89 17.53 -8.12
CA ASN A 217 -22.67 18.52 -9.18
C ASN A 217 -21.26 19.12 -9.19
N GLY A 218 -20.26 18.34 -8.79
CA GLY A 218 -18.88 18.79 -8.74
C GLY A 218 -18.63 19.91 -7.72
N LEU A 219 -19.54 20.11 -6.75
CA LEU A 219 -19.34 21.08 -5.68
C LEU A 219 -18.00 20.82 -4.97
N HIS A 220 -17.30 21.90 -4.61
CA HIS A 220 -16.05 21.86 -3.87
C HIS A 220 -16.25 22.54 -2.52
N PRO A 221 -17.03 21.92 -1.62
CA PRO A 221 -17.31 22.48 -0.30
C PRO A 221 -16.00 22.70 0.47
N THR A 222 -15.88 23.90 1.03
CA THR A 222 -14.64 24.40 1.65
C THR A 222 -14.62 24.13 3.15
N THR A 223 -15.80 24.05 3.78
CA THR A 223 -15.95 23.75 5.21
C THR A 223 -16.39 22.29 5.44
N PRO A 224 -16.08 21.71 6.61
CA PRO A 224 -16.61 20.41 7.03
C PRO A 224 -18.15 20.33 6.98
N GLU A 225 -18.83 21.40 7.37
CA GLU A 225 -20.30 21.46 7.43
C GLU A 225 -20.92 21.43 6.03
N GLU A 226 -20.37 22.19 5.09
CA GLU A 226 -20.77 22.14 3.68
C GLU A 226 -20.53 20.75 3.09
N ARG A 227 -19.44 20.08 3.45
CA ARG A 227 -19.12 18.73 2.98
C ARG A 227 -20.13 17.70 3.47
N GLU A 228 -20.51 17.75 4.73
CA GLU A 228 -21.51 16.83 5.27
C GLU A 228 -22.88 17.04 4.62
N GLN A 229 -23.27 18.30 4.36
CA GLN A 229 -24.52 18.66 3.70
C GLN A 229 -24.58 18.28 2.20
N HIS A 230 -23.45 18.41 1.48
CA HIS A 230 -23.39 18.19 0.04
C HIS A 230 -22.81 16.83 -0.37
N SER A 231 -22.28 16.05 0.57
CA SER A 231 -21.98 14.63 0.34
C SER A 231 -23.25 13.98 -0.20
N THR A 232 -23.14 13.09 -1.19
CA THR A 232 -24.29 12.61 -1.97
C THR A 232 -25.37 11.96 -1.08
N ALA A 233 -26.23 12.85 -0.61
CA ALA A 233 -27.46 12.79 0.15
C ALA A 233 -28.08 14.15 -0.21
N SER A 234 -29.00 14.18 -1.17
CA SER A 234 -29.85 15.36 -1.26
C SER A 234 -31.26 14.96 -1.62
N PHE A 235 -32.07 15.16 -0.59
CA PHE A 235 -33.44 15.61 -0.64
C PHE A 235 -33.65 16.57 -1.80
N THR A 236 -34.73 16.35 -2.54
CA THR A 236 -35.49 17.42 -3.14
C THR A 236 -36.95 17.05 -2.94
N ARG A 237 -37.60 17.78 -2.04
CA ARG A 237 -39.06 17.83 -1.95
C ARG A 237 -39.48 19.06 -2.76
N ARG A 238 -39.94 18.82 -3.98
CA ARG A 238 -41.25 19.25 -4.49
C ARG A 238 -41.63 18.33 -5.64
#